data_AF-A0A2E4X019-F1
#
_entry.id   AF-A0A2E4X019-F1
#
_cell.length_a   1.000
_cell.length_b   1.000
_cell.length_c   1.000
_cell.angle_alpha   90.00
_cell.angle_beta   90.00
_cell.angle_gamma   90.00
#
_symmetry.space_group_name_H-M   'P 1'
#
loop_
_entity.id
_entity.type
_entity.pdbx_description
1 polymer ?
#
loop_
_entity_poly.entity_id
_entity_poly.type
_entity_poly.pdbx_seq_one_letter_code
_entity_poly.pdbx_strand_id
1 'polypeptide(L)'
;MKRFRFRLSALLQVKTRNRQEAEQAFAACQRELLAGLDALGRLDERLQKGFTVHDPQMQRTEEAYLGRLRVQRQDQAQKVAQLQKQLQQASGAMMQAKREEESVLSLRDKAQEQWRRDALKEAQSTLDDMGYRAGI
;
A
#
# COMPACT_ATOMS: atom_id res chain seq x y z
N MET A 1 0.08 11.09 -39.65
CA MET A 1 -0.33 11.69 -38.36
C MET A 1 0.77 11.52 -37.32
N LYS A 2 1.10 12.58 -36.57
CA LYS A 2 2.13 12.53 -35.51
C LYS A 2 1.67 11.62 -34.36
N ARG A 3 2.54 10.84 -33.72
CA ARG A 3 2.17 9.99 -32.56
C ARG A 3 1.92 10.84 -31.31
N PHE A 4 0.94 10.44 -30.47
CA PHE A 4 0.72 11.07 -29.17
C PHE A 4 1.94 10.90 -28.26
N ARG A 5 2.41 12.00 -27.66
CA ARG A 5 3.51 11.99 -26.68
C ARG A 5 3.10 12.75 -25.43
N PHE A 6 2.96 12.03 -24.32
CA PHE A 6 2.63 12.65 -23.05
C PHE A 6 3.86 13.28 -22.40
N ARG A 7 3.80 14.60 -22.16
CA ARG A 7 4.93 15.39 -21.62
C ARG A 7 5.34 14.95 -20.22
N LEU A 8 4.40 14.45 -19.41
CA LEU A 8 4.65 14.00 -18.04
C LEU A 8 4.82 12.46 -17.94
N SER A 9 5.24 11.80 -19.03
CA SER A 9 5.45 10.34 -19.05
C SER A 9 6.51 9.88 -18.04
N ALA A 10 7.63 10.59 -17.91
CA ALA A 10 8.65 10.28 -16.91
C ALA A 10 8.12 10.45 -15.47
N LEU A 11 7.34 11.52 -15.22
CA LEU A 11 6.71 11.73 -13.92
C LEU A 11 5.72 10.60 -13.59
N LEU A 12 4.92 10.16 -14.56
CA LEU A 12 4.00 9.04 -14.39
C LEU A 12 4.76 7.76 -13.99
N GLN A 13 5.88 7.45 -14.65
CA GLN A 13 6.71 6.30 -14.30
C GLN A 13 7.22 6.36 -12.85
N VAL A 14 7.69 7.54 -12.42
CA VAL A 14 8.12 7.74 -11.03
C VAL A 14 6.95 7.56 -10.05
N LYS A 15 5.77 8.11 -10.34
CA LYS A 15 4.60 7.95 -9.46
C LYS A 15 4.11 6.50 -9.39
N THR A 16 4.08 5.79 -10.52
CA THR A 16 3.76 4.35 -10.54
C THR A 16 4.75 3.55 -9.70
N ARG A 17 6.05 3.84 -9.80
CA ARG A 17 7.08 3.20 -8.97
C ARG A 17 6.86 3.50 -7.48
N ASN A 18 6.62 4.75 -7.12
CA ASN A 18 6.38 5.13 -5.73
C ASN A 18 5.13 4.44 -5.15
N ARG A 19 4.06 4.27 -5.95
CA ARG A 19 2.89 3.48 -5.53
C ARG A 19 3.29 2.03 -5.25
N GLN A 20 4.03 1.41 -6.16
CA GLN A 20 4.47 0.01 -6.00
C GLN A 20 5.35 -0.16 -4.76
N GLU A 21 6.28 0.75 -4.50
CA GLU A 21 7.13 0.74 -3.30
C GLU A 21 6.29 0.89 -2.02
N ALA A 22 5.31 1.80 -2.02
CA ALA A 22 4.40 1.97 -0.88
C ALA A 22 3.50 0.76 -0.63
N GLU A 23 3.02 0.09 -1.68
CA GLU A 23 2.26 -1.16 -1.59
C GLU A 23 3.10 -2.30 -1.01
N GLN A 24 4.37 -2.41 -1.43
CA GLN A 24 5.30 -3.39 -0.88
C GLN A 24 5.58 -3.14 0.60
N ALA A 25 5.77 -1.87 0.99
CA ALA A 25 5.96 -1.48 2.39
C ALA A 25 4.73 -1.82 3.24
N PHE A 26 3.53 -1.50 2.75
CA PHE A 26 2.28 -1.84 3.43
C PHE A 26 2.14 -3.36 3.62
N ALA A 27 2.38 -4.15 2.57
CA ALA A 27 2.33 -5.60 2.64
C ALA A 27 3.37 -6.18 3.61
N ALA A 28 4.58 -5.60 3.68
CA ALA A 28 5.60 -5.99 4.64
C ALA A 28 5.13 -5.74 6.09
N CYS A 29 4.64 -4.53 6.40
CA CYS A 29 4.09 -4.20 7.71
C CYS A 29 2.91 -5.11 8.08
N GLN A 30 2.06 -5.47 7.12
CA GLN A 30 0.92 -6.35 7.37
C GLN A 30 1.38 -7.75 7.77
N ARG A 31 2.38 -8.31 7.08
CA ARG A 31 2.95 -9.62 7.44
C ARG A 31 3.59 -9.61 8.81
N GLU A 32 4.34 -8.56 9.14
CA GLU A 32 4.94 -8.42 10.47
C GLU A 32 3.89 -8.30 11.57
N LEU A 33 2.80 -7.56 11.34
CA LEU A 33 1.70 -7.47 12.28
C LEU A 33 1.02 -8.82 12.51
N LEU A 34 0.73 -9.57 11.45
CA LEU A 34 0.13 -10.91 11.56
C LEU A 34 1.05 -11.86 12.35
N ALA A 35 2.34 -11.89 12.04
CA ALA A 35 3.31 -12.68 12.80
C ALA A 35 3.38 -12.23 14.28
N GLY A 36 3.26 -10.93 14.54
CA GLY A 36 3.22 -10.37 15.88
C GLY A 36 1.97 -10.78 16.67
N LEU A 37 0.81 -10.81 16.03
CA LEU A 37 -0.45 -11.27 16.60
C LEU A 37 -0.42 -12.78 16.88
N ASP A 38 0.11 -13.58 15.95
CA ASP A 38 0.28 -15.02 16.15
C ASP A 38 1.19 -15.32 17.35
N ALA A 39 2.29 -14.59 17.49
CA ALA A 39 3.19 -14.72 18.63
C ALA A 39 2.50 -14.36 19.95
N LEU A 40 1.64 -13.33 19.94
CA LEU A 40 0.84 -12.96 21.10
C LEU A 40 -0.18 -14.04 21.47
N GLY A 41 -0.88 -14.60 20.47
CA GLY A 41 -1.83 -15.70 20.66
C GLY A 41 -1.17 -16.94 21.27
N ARG A 42 0.04 -17.31 20.81
CA ARG A 42 0.82 -18.41 21.40
C ARG A 42 1.21 -18.16 22.85
N LEU A 43 1.49 -16.90 23.23
CA LEU A 43 1.78 -16.55 24.62
C LEU A 43 0.52 -16.64 25.49
N ASP A 44 -0.62 -16.19 24.98
CA ASP A 44 -1.91 -16.29 25.66
C ASP A 44 -2.33 -17.75 25.86
N GLU A 45 -2.14 -18.62 24.87
CA GLU A 45 -2.37 -20.07 24.99
C GLU A 45 -1.49 -20.71 26.08
N ARG A 46 -0.21 -20.31 26.17
CA ARG A 46 0.71 -20.82 27.21
C ARG A 46 0.31 -20.35 28.60
N LEU A 47 -0.18 -19.12 28.73
CA LEU A 47 -0.68 -18.58 29.99
C LEU A 47 -1.99 -19.26 30.43
N GLN A 48 -2.87 -19.59 29.47
CA GLN A 48 -4.15 -20.26 29.77
C GLN A 48 -3.99 -21.73 30.18
N LYS A 49 -3.02 -22.44 29.62
CA LYS A 49 -2.80 -23.85 29.96
C LYS A 49 -2.52 -24.05 31.44
N GLY A 50 -1.84 -23.09 32.09
CA GLY A 50 -1.45 -23.16 33.51
C GLY A 50 -0.68 -24.44 33.85
N PHE A 51 -0.27 -24.60 35.10
CA PHE A 51 0.05 -25.93 35.64
C PHE A 51 -0.83 -26.16 36.86
N THR A 52 -1.29 -27.40 37.04
CA THR A 52 -1.99 -27.82 38.26
C THR A 52 -0.98 -28.59 39.08
N VAL A 53 -0.25 -27.90 39.96
CA VAL A 53 0.77 -28.54 40.78
C VAL A 53 0.43 -28.44 42.27
N HIS A 54 0.43 -29.61 42.92
CA HIS A 54 0.11 -29.75 44.35
C HIS A 54 1.35 -29.64 45.27
N ASP A 55 2.56 -29.56 44.70
CA ASP A 55 3.83 -29.40 45.44
C ASP A 55 4.18 -27.90 45.63
N PRO A 56 4.35 -27.41 46.88
CA PRO A 56 4.72 -26.02 47.17
C PRO A 56 6.02 -25.53 46.53
N GLN A 57 7.03 -26.39 46.33
CA GLN A 57 8.27 -25.99 45.63
C GLN A 57 8.06 -25.82 44.13
N MET A 58 7.22 -26.66 43.54
CA MET A 58 6.83 -26.51 42.14
C MET A 58 5.90 -25.31 41.92
N GLN A 59 5.07 -24.95 42.90
CA GLN A 59 4.24 -23.74 42.83
C GLN A 59 5.07 -22.46 42.71
N ARG A 60 6.15 -22.32 43.47
CA ARG A 60 7.04 -21.14 43.36
C ARG A 60 7.74 -21.04 42.01
N THR A 61 8.15 -22.17 41.45
CA THR A 61 8.80 -22.21 40.12
C THR A 61 7.81 -21.95 39.00
N GLU A 62 6.56 -22.42 39.16
CA GLU A 62 5.44 -22.09 38.27
C GLU A 62 5.11 -20.59 38.29
N GLU A 63 4.95 -19.98 39.47
CA GLU A 63 4.66 -18.56 39.59
C GLU A 63 5.75 -17.70 38.94
N ALA A 64 7.02 -18.07 39.12
CA ALA A 64 8.14 -17.40 38.46
C ALA A 64 8.08 -17.56 36.92
N TYR A 65 7.70 -18.73 36.42
CA TYR A 65 7.54 -18.99 34.98
C TYR A 65 6.38 -18.20 34.38
N LEU A 66 5.20 -18.24 35.01
CA LEU A 66 4.03 -17.45 34.59
C LEU A 66 4.30 -15.95 34.67
N GLY A 67 5.06 -15.50 35.68
CA GLY A 67 5.54 -14.12 35.78
C GLY A 67 6.37 -13.71 34.56
N ARG A 68 7.34 -14.53 34.14
CA ARG A 68 8.13 -14.27 32.92
C ARG A 68 7.27 -14.27 31.66
N LEU A 69 6.32 -15.20 31.53
CA LEU A 69 5.40 -15.24 30.39
C LEU A 69 4.53 -13.98 30.32
N ARG A 70 4.05 -13.47 31.46
CA ARG A 70 3.26 -12.22 31.51
C ARG A 70 4.08 -11.02 31.03
N VAL A 71 5.35 -10.92 31.44
CA VAL A 71 6.25 -9.87 30.95
C VAL A 71 6.46 -10.00 29.45
N GLN A 72 6.78 -11.19 28.95
CA GLN A 72 6.95 -11.43 27.50
C GLN A 72 5.68 -11.09 26.71
N ARG A 73 4.50 -11.41 27.26
CA ARG A 73 3.20 -11.09 26.65
C ARG A 73 2.94 -9.59 26.62
N GLN A 74 3.33 -8.87 27.68
CA GLN A 74 3.25 -7.40 27.72
C GLN A 74 4.17 -6.76 26.68
N ASP A 75 5.43 -7.20 26.60
CA ASP A 75 6.40 -6.70 25.61
C ASP A 75 5.92 -6.98 24.17
N GLN A 76 5.41 -8.18 23.92
CA GLN A 76 4.86 -8.55 22.62
C GLN A 76 3.62 -7.72 22.28
N ALA A 77 2.74 -7.43 23.24
CA ALA A 77 1.58 -6.58 23.03
C ALA A 77 1.99 -5.14 22.67
N GLN A 78 3.03 -4.59 23.32
CA GLN A 78 3.58 -3.28 22.98
C GLN A 78 4.15 -3.28 21.55
N LYS A 79 4.88 -4.33 21.18
CA LYS A 79 5.39 -4.50 19.80
C LYS A 79 4.26 -4.56 18.78
N VAL A 80 3.19 -5.31 19.04
CA VAL A 80 2.00 -5.36 18.18
C VAL A 80 1.37 -3.98 18.03
N ALA A 81 1.20 -3.22 19.12
CA ALA A 81 0.67 -1.85 19.05
C ALA A 81 1.55 -0.93 18.18
N GLN A 82 2.87 -1.07 18.26
CA GLN A 82 3.80 -0.33 17.41
C GLN A 82 3.67 -0.73 15.93
N LEU A 83 3.56 -2.03 15.64
CA LEU A 83 3.34 -2.55 14.28
C LEU A 83 2.00 -2.06 13.70
N GLN A 84 0.94 -1.99 14.50
CA GLN A 84 -0.35 -1.42 14.08
C GLN A 84 -0.21 0.04 13.67
N LYS A 85 0.53 0.84 14.46
CA LYS A 85 0.80 2.24 14.14
C LYS A 85 1.59 2.37 12.83
N GLN A 86 2.60 1.52 12.63
CA GLN A 86 3.39 1.49 11.39
C GLN A 86 2.53 1.10 10.18
N LEU A 87 1.66 0.11 10.33
CA LEU A 87 0.73 -0.29 9.26
C LEU A 87 -0.22 0.87 8.88
N GLN A 88 -0.72 1.61 9.86
CA GLN A 88 -1.57 2.78 9.61
C GLN A 88 -0.83 3.88 8.85
N GLN A 89 0.43 4.15 9.21
CA GLN A 89 1.29 5.09 8.50
C GLN A 89 1.57 4.62 7.05
N ALA A 90 1.91 3.35 6.87
CA ALA A 90 2.14 2.75 5.55
C ALA A 90 0.88 2.79 4.68
N SER A 91 -0.30 2.54 5.26
CA SER A 91 -1.60 2.66 4.58
C SER A 91 -1.85 4.09 4.10
N GLY A 92 -1.59 5.09 4.95
CA GLY A 92 -1.68 6.50 4.59
C GLY A 92 -0.75 6.86 3.42
N ALA A 93 0.50 6.42 3.48
CA ALA A 93 1.48 6.64 2.42
C ALA A 93 1.07 5.96 1.09
N MET A 94 0.58 4.72 1.15
CA MET A 94 0.08 3.98 -0.01
C MET A 94 -1.10 4.71 -0.67
N MET A 95 -2.07 5.16 0.12
CA MET A 95 -3.23 5.90 -0.37
C MET A 95 -2.84 7.23 -1.00
N GLN A 96 -1.88 7.94 -0.41
CA GLN A 96 -1.35 9.17 -0.99
C GLN A 96 -0.64 8.91 -2.32
N ALA A 97 0.27 7.93 -2.37
CA ALA A 97 0.99 7.57 -3.59
C ALA A 97 0.04 7.18 -4.73
N LYS A 98 -1.03 6.43 -4.41
CA LYS A 98 -2.09 6.08 -5.36
C LYS A 98 -2.82 7.32 -5.90
N ARG A 99 -3.24 8.25 -5.02
CA ARG A 99 -3.91 9.50 -5.44
C ARG A 99 -3.01 10.35 -6.35
N GLU A 100 -1.72 10.41 -6.05
CA GLU A 100 -0.75 11.16 -6.85
C GLU A 100 -0.57 10.53 -8.25
N GLU A 101 -0.52 9.21 -8.36
CA GLU A 101 -0.49 8.51 -9.66
C GLU A 101 -1.79 8.76 -10.45
N GLU A 102 -2.95 8.60 -9.80
CA GLU A 102 -4.27 8.83 -10.40
C GLU A 102 -4.41 10.25 -10.95
N SER A 103 -3.87 11.26 -10.25
CA SER A 103 -3.84 12.64 -10.72
C SER A 103 -3.08 12.78 -12.04
N VAL A 104 -1.90 12.16 -12.15
CA VAL A 104 -1.09 12.21 -13.38
C VAL A 104 -1.72 11.38 -14.51
N LEU A 105 -2.35 10.25 -14.19
CA LEU A 105 -3.12 9.47 -15.17
C LEU A 105 -4.29 10.28 -15.73
N SER A 106 -5.04 10.98 -14.89
CA SER A 106 -6.13 11.86 -15.33
C SER A 106 -5.63 12.97 -16.28
N LEU A 107 -4.46 13.55 -15.98
CA LEU A 107 -3.83 14.53 -16.88
C LEU A 107 -3.43 13.92 -18.23
N ARG A 108 -2.94 12.68 -18.23
CA ARG A 108 -2.61 11.94 -19.46
C ARG A 108 -3.85 11.72 -20.31
N ASP A 109 -4.93 11.27 -19.71
CA ASP A 109 -6.16 10.93 -20.42
C ASP A 109 -6.79 12.19 -21.02
N LYS A 110 -6.82 13.31 -20.27
CA LYS A 110 -7.24 14.63 -20.80
C LYS A 110 -6.37 15.10 -21.97
N ALA A 111 -5.04 14.97 -21.84
CA ALA A 111 -4.11 15.35 -22.90
C ALA A 111 -4.28 14.48 -24.16
N GLN A 112 -4.58 13.20 -23.98
CA GLN A 112 -4.84 12.27 -25.08
C GLN A 112 -6.15 12.60 -25.79
N GLU A 113 -7.20 12.94 -25.04
CA GLU A 113 -8.47 13.36 -25.61
C GLU A 113 -8.32 14.66 -26.42
N GLN A 114 -7.60 15.65 -25.87
CA GLN A 114 -7.31 16.89 -26.58
C GLN A 114 -6.53 16.63 -27.87
N TRP A 115 -5.49 15.80 -27.81
CA TRP A 115 -4.71 15.44 -29.00
C TRP A 115 -5.55 14.76 -30.08
N ARG A 116 -6.50 13.89 -29.70
CA ARG A 116 -7.45 13.27 -30.66
C ARG A 116 -8.37 14.31 -31.31
N ARG A 117 -8.90 15.26 -30.52
CA ARG A 117 -9.75 16.34 -31.02
C ARG A 117 -8.99 17.24 -32.01
N ASP A 118 -7.75 17.59 -31.70
CA ASP A 118 -6.91 18.42 -32.55
C ASP A 118 -6.53 17.70 -33.85
N ALA A 119 -6.17 16.41 -33.77
CA ALA A 119 -5.90 15.60 -34.96
C ALA A 119 -7.13 15.44 -35.87
N LEU A 120 -8.34 15.35 -35.30
CA LEU A 120 -9.59 15.30 -36.05
C LEU A 120 -9.88 16.63 -36.75
N LYS A 121 -9.66 17.76 -36.06
CA LYS A 121 -9.79 19.10 -36.65
C LYS A 121 -8.80 19.34 -37.78
N GLU A 122 -7.54 18.94 -37.61
CA GLU A 122 -6.53 19.03 -38.67
C GLU A 122 -6.96 18.19 -39.89
N ALA A 123 -7.42 16.95 -39.67
CA ALA A 123 -7.88 16.07 -40.74
C ALA A 123 -9.08 16.67 -41.50
N GLN A 124 -10.05 17.22 -40.77
CA GLN A 124 -11.21 17.90 -41.35
C GLN A 124 -10.80 19.12 -42.18
N SER A 125 -9.92 19.98 -41.66
CA SER A 125 -9.39 21.13 -42.39
C SER A 125 -8.71 20.71 -43.70
N THR A 126 -7.89 19.65 -43.68
CA THR A 126 -7.26 19.14 -44.92
C THR A 126 -8.29 18.60 -45.93
N LEU A 127 -9.38 17.98 -45.47
CA LEU A 127 -10.44 17.49 -46.34
C LEU A 127 -11.23 18.64 -46.96
N ASP A 128 -11.55 19.66 -46.17
CA ASP A 128 -12.25 20.87 -46.63
C ASP A 128 -11.39 21.62 -47.66
N ASP A 129 -10.09 21.79 -47.40
CA ASP A 129 -9.14 22.39 -48.35
C ASP A 129 -9.04 21.61 -49.67
N MET A 130 -9.12 20.28 -49.62
CA MET A 130 -9.13 19.43 -50.81
C MET A 130 -10.44 19.58 -51.60
N GLY A 131 -11.59 19.63 -50.92
CA GLY A 131 -12.88 19.88 -51.55
C GLY A 131 -12.91 21.23 -52.27
N TYR A 132 -12.44 22.28 -51.60
CA TYR A 132 -12.37 23.64 -52.15
C TYR A 132 -11.46 23.73 -53.39
N ARG A 133 -10.35 22.98 -53.41
CA ARG A 133 -9.44 22.91 -54.57
C ARG A 133 -9.97 22.03 -55.70
N ALA A 134 -10.81 21.04 -55.39
CA ALA A 134 -11.43 20.15 -56.38
C ALA A 134 -12.64 20.79 -57.09
N GLY A 135 -13.08 21.98 -56.67
CA GLY A 135 -14.16 22.72 -57.31
C GLY A 135 -15.56 22.13 -57.08
N ILE A 136 -15.74 21.40 -55.97
CA ILE A 136 -17.05 20.95 -55.47
C ILE A 136 -17.55 21.96 -54.44
#